data_AF-A0A7T9XSC1-F1
#
_entry.id   AF-A0A7T9XSC1-F1
#
_cell.length_a   1.000
_cell.length_b   1.000
_cell.length_c   1.000
_cell.angle_alpha   90.00
_cell.angle_beta   90.00
_cell.angle_gamma   90.00
#
_symmetry.space_group_name_H-M   'P 1'
#
loop_
_entity.id
_entity.type
_entity.pdbx_description
1 polymer ?
#
loop_
_entity_poly.entity_id
_entity_poly.type
_entity_poly.pdbx_seq_one_letter_code
_entity_poly.pdbx_strand_id
1 'polypeptide(L)'
;MQLALNYFTALNKDYLAVHQAKEALYWQNYMGLGGEDIAQQFSTAETVYKRFIAQSHRLKELRDLIAQLESEPTAAGRDELLHGLQGWYRFFDCNAIEDPNTQALLDAIIAAESSLYQRRKNFTLTHLNTAGERISASMGELLTNQGTNENAECRYSSHLALRELEQWLLHNGLSELISLRNRFARKLGYRNYFDYKVNKTEQMTPEQLFAILDRFEEQTREVNLRSLQQLVEEKGPETLEPWNIRFASGGDVTRQLDPYFPFAESLDRWVNSFKRLHIGFRGAQMNLDLLVRKGKYENGFMHGPVPPFVDQGKWIPARINFTSLAKPDQVGSGASGLNTLFHEGGHAAHFSNIVQNSPCFSQEFPPTSMAYAETQSMFCDSLLDDADWLKRYAKNSAGESVPDTLIQESIQARQPMRAFNDRHILLVPYFEFQLYQWDDAQCTPEAMTQLARDIELKILGVSGSPRPTLAIPHLLSMESACSYQGYLLALMAVEQTRAFFLKRDGYLTDNPAIGPDLAEHYWRPGNSVTHDETLRSLTGEGFNPDYLAKVCNQTVEEAWREAQKTIELAAIRPQPTANFDLDVTLRVVDGDEQLADNLQGDEAMCRTFSNAINARLKSV
;
A
#
# COMPACT_ATOMS: atom_id res chain seq x y z
N MET A 1 18.44 -7.33 35.88
CA MET A 1 18.41 -6.07 35.09
C MET A 1 19.62 -5.76 34.17
N GLN A 2 20.86 -5.53 34.66
CA GLN A 2 21.97 -5.03 33.80
C GLN A 2 22.32 -5.91 32.59
N LEU A 3 22.31 -7.24 32.76
CA LEU A 3 22.56 -8.19 31.67
C LEU A 3 21.53 -8.01 30.53
N ALA A 4 20.25 -7.88 30.88
CA ALA A 4 19.17 -7.69 29.93
C ALA A 4 19.28 -6.33 29.21
N LEU A 5 19.68 -5.27 29.92
CA LEU A 5 19.92 -3.95 29.31
C LEU A 5 21.08 -3.99 28.31
N ASN A 6 22.16 -4.68 28.64
CA ASN A 6 23.30 -4.87 27.74
C ASN A 6 22.88 -5.65 26.48
N TYR A 7 22.10 -6.72 26.66
CA TYR A 7 21.56 -7.52 25.56
C TYR A 7 20.66 -6.68 24.64
N PHE A 8 19.70 -5.95 25.22
CA PHE A 8 18.79 -5.07 24.49
C PHE A 8 19.53 -4.00 23.67
N THR A 9 20.49 -3.33 24.30
CA THR A 9 21.31 -2.29 23.64
C THR A 9 22.14 -2.87 22.50
N ALA A 10 22.76 -4.05 22.72
CA ALA A 10 23.51 -4.73 21.67
C ALA A 10 22.61 -5.14 20.50
N LEU A 11 21.41 -5.64 20.78
CA LEU A 11 20.47 -6.08 19.76
C LEU A 11 19.98 -4.92 18.87
N ASN A 12 19.68 -3.75 19.47
CA ASN A 12 19.36 -2.53 18.71
C ASN A 12 20.51 -2.15 17.76
N LYS A 13 21.74 -2.14 18.26
CA LYS A 13 22.93 -1.78 17.49
C LYS A 13 23.19 -2.78 16.36
N ASP A 14 23.13 -4.07 16.66
CA ASP A 14 23.44 -5.14 15.70
C ASP A 14 22.41 -5.16 14.56
N TYR A 15 21.12 -4.98 14.89
CA TYR A 15 20.06 -4.86 13.89
C TYR A 15 20.30 -3.64 12.97
N LEU A 16 20.55 -2.45 13.54
CA LEU A 16 20.78 -1.25 12.74
C LEU A 16 21.96 -1.41 11.78
N ALA A 17 23.04 -2.08 12.21
CA ALA A 17 24.19 -2.32 11.36
C ALA A 17 23.85 -3.17 10.13
N VAL A 18 23.11 -4.27 10.30
CA VAL A 18 22.74 -5.15 9.18
C VAL A 18 21.62 -4.55 8.31
N HIS A 19 20.65 -3.86 8.92
CA HIS A 19 19.54 -3.21 8.23
C HIS A 19 20.03 -2.05 7.37
N GLN A 20 20.77 -1.11 7.95
CA GLN A 20 21.24 0.08 7.23
C GLN A 20 22.18 -0.28 6.08
N ALA A 21 23.04 -1.29 6.25
CA ALA A 21 23.91 -1.77 5.19
C ALA A 21 23.11 -2.35 4.02
N LYS A 22 22.09 -3.17 4.31
CA LYS A 22 21.16 -3.70 3.29
C LYS A 22 20.41 -2.57 2.60
N GLU A 23 19.78 -1.68 3.35
CA GLU A 23 18.91 -0.64 2.80
C GLU A 23 19.64 0.39 1.94
N ALA A 24 20.88 0.76 2.30
CA ALA A 24 21.69 1.64 1.49
C ALA A 24 21.98 1.04 0.10
N LEU A 25 22.27 -0.27 0.05
CA LEU A 25 22.52 -1.01 -1.19
C LEU A 25 21.22 -1.32 -1.94
N TYR A 26 20.11 -1.54 -1.23
CA TYR A 26 18.79 -1.69 -1.80
C TYR A 26 18.42 -0.47 -2.65
N TRP A 27 18.55 0.73 -2.09
CA TRP A 27 18.28 1.98 -2.81
C TRP A 27 19.14 2.11 -4.07
N GLN A 28 20.45 1.88 -3.96
CA GLN A 28 21.35 1.97 -5.12
C GLN A 28 20.97 0.96 -6.21
N ASN A 29 20.74 -0.30 -5.83
CA ASN A 29 20.36 -1.35 -6.77
C ASN A 29 19.03 -1.05 -7.46
N TYR A 30 18.01 -0.63 -6.71
CA TYR A 30 16.68 -0.37 -7.25
C TYR A 30 16.58 0.94 -8.03
N MET A 31 17.36 1.96 -7.69
CA MET A 31 17.38 3.23 -8.44
C MET A 31 18.33 3.21 -9.64
N GLY A 32 19.00 2.09 -9.90
CA GLY A 32 19.96 1.94 -10.99
C GLY A 32 21.21 2.81 -10.80
N LEU A 33 21.70 2.92 -9.56
CA LEU A 33 22.84 3.75 -9.17
C LEU A 33 24.06 2.89 -8.79
N GLY A 34 25.24 3.49 -8.90
CA GLY A 34 26.51 2.85 -8.55
C GLY A 34 27.09 1.96 -9.66
N GLY A 35 28.03 1.09 -9.28
CA GLY A 35 28.77 0.21 -10.19
C GLY A 35 28.08 -1.12 -10.51
N GLU A 36 28.67 -1.89 -11.43
CA GLU A 36 28.16 -3.21 -11.84
C GLU A 36 28.10 -4.24 -10.70
N ASP A 37 28.84 -4.02 -9.61
CA ASP A 37 28.92 -4.90 -8.46
C ASP A 37 27.84 -4.66 -7.39
N ILE A 38 27.06 -3.56 -7.50
CA ILE A 38 26.03 -3.20 -6.51
C ILE A 38 24.98 -4.30 -6.32
N ALA A 39 24.54 -4.95 -7.40
CA ALA A 39 23.58 -6.05 -7.30
C ALA A 39 24.12 -7.22 -6.46
N GLN A 40 25.41 -7.54 -6.61
CA GLN A 40 26.07 -8.60 -5.85
C GLN A 40 26.33 -8.20 -4.39
N GLN A 41 26.70 -6.93 -4.15
CA GLN A 41 26.84 -6.38 -2.81
C GLN A 41 25.50 -6.39 -2.07
N PHE A 42 24.43 -5.92 -2.73
CA PHE A 42 23.07 -5.94 -2.18
C PHE A 42 22.64 -7.37 -1.83
N SER A 43 22.81 -8.35 -2.73
CA SER A 43 22.48 -9.75 -2.47
C SER A 43 23.23 -10.32 -1.26
N THR A 44 24.51 -9.97 -1.10
CA THR A 44 25.32 -10.34 0.07
C THR A 44 24.76 -9.72 1.36
N ALA A 45 24.49 -8.41 1.36
CA ALA A 45 23.95 -7.69 2.50
C ALA A 45 22.54 -8.19 2.89
N GLU A 46 21.69 -8.46 1.91
CA GLU A 46 20.37 -9.04 2.11
C GLU A 46 20.47 -10.43 2.76
N THR A 47 21.43 -11.26 2.35
CA THR A 47 21.68 -12.56 2.97
C THR A 47 22.12 -12.41 4.43
N VAL A 48 22.98 -11.44 4.75
CA VAL A 48 23.40 -11.15 6.13
C VAL A 48 22.20 -10.73 6.98
N TYR A 49 21.36 -9.83 6.48
CA TYR A 49 20.13 -9.40 7.14
C TYR A 49 19.15 -10.57 7.37
N LYS A 50 18.85 -11.36 6.33
CA LYS A 50 17.96 -12.53 6.41
C LYS A 50 18.46 -13.54 7.45
N ARG A 51 19.77 -13.79 7.50
CA ARG A 51 20.37 -14.65 8.53
C ARG A 51 20.24 -14.08 9.93
N PHE A 52 20.33 -12.76 10.09
CA PHE A 52 20.14 -12.11 11.38
C PHE A 52 18.72 -12.29 11.89
N ILE A 53 17.70 -11.95 11.09
CA ILE A 53 16.30 -11.99 11.52
C ILE A 53 15.77 -13.43 11.73
N ALA A 54 16.40 -14.42 11.10
CA ALA A 54 16.04 -15.84 11.23
C ALA A 54 16.73 -16.56 12.40
N GLN A 55 17.42 -15.84 13.30
CA GLN A 55 18.14 -16.44 14.44
C GLN A 55 17.19 -17.00 15.50
N SER A 56 16.77 -18.25 15.36
CA SER A 56 15.82 -18.90 16.29
C SER A 56 16.28 -18.98 17.75
N HIS A 57 17.59 -19.03 18.03
CA HIS A 57 18.12 -19.01 19.40
C HIS A 57 17.72 -17.74 20.18
N ARG A 58 17.49 -16.61 19.48
CA ARG A 58 17.07 -15.33 20.07
C ARG A 58 15.73 -15.44 20.78
N LEU A 59 14.81 -16.26 20.26
CA LEU A 59 13.50 -16.47 20.88
C LEU A 59 13.62 -17.02 22.30
N LYS A 60 14.49 -18.03 22.49
CA LYS A 60 14.74 -18.58 23.82
C LYS A 60 15.42 -17.56 24.73
N GLU A 61 16.48 -16.90 24.26
CA GLU A 61 17.21 -15.89 25.03
C GLU A 61 16.27 -14.78 25.53
N LEU A 62 15.41 -14.26 24.65
CA LEU A 62 14.43 -13.22 24.96
C LEU A 62 13.40 -13.72 25.98
N ARG A 63 12.84 -14.93 25.82
CA ARG A 63 11.91 -15.52 26.79
C ARG A 63 12.53 -15.65 28.17
N ASP A 64 13.77 -16.13 28.25
CA ASP A 64 14.49 -16.28 29.53
C ASP A 64 14.74 -14.91 30.19
N LEU A 65 15.17 -13.89 29.43
CA LEU A 65 15.43 -12.54 29.94
C LEU A 65 14.14 -11.83 30.39
N ILE A 66 13.05 -11.97 29.63
CA ILE A 66 11.73 -11.43 29.98
C ILE A 66 11.24 -12.07 31.29
N ALA A 67 11.23 -13.39 31.38
CA ALA A 67 10.78 -14.11 32.59
C ALA A 67 11.63 -13.75 33.82
N GLN A 68 12.95 -13.60 33.65
CA GLN A 68 13.82 -13.14 34.72
C GLN A 68 13.41 -11.74 35.21
N LEU A 69 13.25 -10.77 34.31
CA LEU A 69 12.89 -9.40 34.66
C LEU A 69 11.50 -9.29 35.30
N GLU A 70 10.53 -10.09 34.85
CA GLU A 70 9.18 -10.15 35.44
C GLU A 70 9.22 -10.66 36.89
N SER A 71 10.18 -11.53 37.22
CA SER A 71 10.38 -12.02 38.59
C SER A 71 11.13 -11.05 39.51
N GLU A 72 11.82 -10.05 38.96
CA GLU A 72 12.54 -9.02 39.74
C GLU A 72 11.55 -7.96 40.26
N PRO A 73 11.76 -7.38 41.46
CA PRO A 73 10.93 -6.27 41.95
C PRO A 73 10.91 -5.07 40.98
N THR A 74 9.82 -4.31 40.98
CA THR A 74 9.72 -3.11 40.14
C THR A 74 10.84 -2.13 40.46
N ALA A 75 11.60 -1.76 39.44
CA ALA A 75 12.69 -0.79 39.51
C ALA A 75 12.54 0.22 38.36
N ALA A 76 13.14 1.40 38.52
CA ALA A 76 13.14 2.43 37.47
C ALA A 76 13.72 1.85 36.17
N GLY A 77 13.00 2.02 35.05
CA GLY A 77 13.38 1.53 33.73
C GLY A 77 13.15 0.03 33.48
N ARG A 78 12.68 -0.76 34.48
CA ARG A 78 12.38 -2.19 34.28
C ARG A 78 11.29 -2.40 33.23
N ASP A 79 10.18 -1.67 33.35
CA ASP A 79 9.02 -1.88 32.49
C ASP A 79 9.29 -1.38 31.05
N GLU A 80 10.08 -0.32 30.89
CA GLU A 80 10.58 0.13 29.58
C GLU A 80 11.48 -0.94 28.93
N LEU A 81 12.38 -1.56 29.70
CA LEU A 81 13.24 -2.63 29.21
C LEU A 81 12.43 -3.87 28.83
N LEU A 82 11.43 -4.24 29.64
CA LEU A 82 10.50 -5.33 29.34
C LEU A 82 9.76 -5.07 28.03
N HIS A 83 9.23 -3.86 27.83
CA HIS A 83 8.57 -3.45 26.59
C HIS A 83 9.49 -3.64 25.38
N GLY A 84 10.72 -3.15 25.45
CA GLY A 84 11.70 -3.28 24.37
C GLY A 84 12.07 -4.73 24.05
N LEU A 85 12.24 -5.58 25.07
CA LEU A 85 12.51 -7.01 24.90
C LEU A 85 11.32 -7.76 24.31
N GLN A 86 10.10 -7.43 24.72
CA GLN A 86 8.87 -7.98 24.13
C GLN A 86 8.71 -7.57 22.66
N GLY A 87 9.06 -6.34 22.31
CA GLY A 87 9.13 -5.89 20.92
C GLY A 87 10.10 -6.73 20.08
N TRP A 88 11.31 -6.97 20.59
CA TRP A 88 12.27 -7.86 19.92
C TRP A 88 11.79 -9.30 19.85
N TYR A 89 11.13 -9.81 20.89
CA TYR A 89 10.53 -11.14 20.86
C TYR A 89 9.54 -11.26 19.70
N ARG A 90 8.60 -10.30 19.59
CA ARG A 90 7.64 -10.28 18.47
C ARG A 90 8.31 -10.18 17.11
N PHE A 91 9.37 -9.37 16.99
CA PHE A 91 10.15 -9.27 15.76
C PHE A 91 10.75 -10.62 15.34
N PHE A 92 11.42 -11.32 16.25
CA PHE A 92 11.99 -12.64 15.94
C PHE A 92 10.91 -13.71 15.74
N ASP A 93 9.80 -13.66 16.47
CA ASP A 93 8.69 -14.61 16.36
C ASP A 93 8.04 -14.56 14.97
N CYS A 94 7.99 -13.36 14.38
CA CYS A 94 7.54 -13.18 13.01
C CYS A 94 8.55 -13.71 11.95
N ASN A 95 9.83 -13.85 12.27
CA ASN A 95 10.89 -14.02 11.28
C ASN A 95 11.69 -15.34 11.41
N ALA A 96 11.71 -15.97 12.57
CA ALA A 96 12.48 -17.17 12.85
C ALA A 96 11.59 -18.42 13.01
N ILE A 97 12.10 -19.57 12.62
CA ILE A 97 11.46 -20.88 12.80
C ILE A 97 12.34 -21.73 13.72
N GLU A 98 11.81 -22.18 14.87
CA GLU A 98 12.58 -22.96 15.86
C GLU A 98 12.73 -24.44 15.47
N ASP A 99 11.70 -25.06 14.89
CA ASP A 99 11.71 -26.49 14.53
C ASP A 99 12.40 -26.74 13.18
N PRO A 100 13.47 -27.56 13.11
CA PRO A 100 14.20 -27.83 11.87
C PRO A 100 13.35 -28.47 10.77
N ASN A 101 12.37 -29.31 11.12
CA ASN A 101 11.49 -29.93 10.12
C ASN A 101 10.54 -28.90 9.49
N THR A 102 10.09 -27.94 10.28
CA THR A 102 9.28 -26.82 9.83
C THR A 102 10.10 -25.84 8.99
N GLN A 103 11.38 -25.62 9.34
CA GLN A 103 12.31 -24.86 8.50
C GLN A 103 12.51 -25.53 7.13
N ALA A 104 12.63 -26.85 7.07
CA ALA A 104 12.74 -27.57 5.81
C ALA A 104 11.50 -27.40 4.90
N LEU A 105 10.30 -27.26 5.49
CA LEU A 105 9.09 -26.95 4.72
C LEU A 105 9.10 -25.51 4.18
N LEU A 106 9.58 -24.55 4.96
CA LEU A 106 9.80 -23.17 4.50
C LEU A 106 10.77 -23.13 3.32
N ASP A 107 11.90 -23.84 3.43
CA ASP A 107 12.89 -23.94 2.34
C ASP A 107 12.28 -24.57 1.07
N ALA A 108 11.42 -25.58 1.23
CA ALA A 108 10.71 -26.20 0.12
C ALA A 108 9.71 -25.24 -0.56
N ILE A 109 9.03 -24.38 0.22
CA ILE A 109 8.16 -23.33 -0.34
C ILE A 109 8.99 -22.33 -1.13
N ILE A 110 10.09 -21.82 -0.57
CA ILE A 110 10.98 -20.86 -1.24
C ILE A 110 11.52 -21.45 -2.57
N ALA A 111 11.89 -22.73 -2.57
CA ALA A 111 12.35 -23.43 -3.77
C ALA A 111 11.23 -23.56 -4.81
N ALA A 112 10.00 -23.90 -4.39
CA ALA A 112 8.84 -24.01 -5.27
C ALA A 112 8.48 -22.66 -5.91
N GLU A 113 8.46 -21.58 -5.13
CA GLU A 113 8.20 -20.22 -5.62
C GLU A 113 9.28 -19.76 -6.60
N SER A 114 10.56 -19.97 -6.26
CA SER A 114 11.68 -19.67 -7.15
C SER A 114 11.57 -20.44 -8.48
N SER A 115 11.22 -21.73 -8.41
CA SER A 115 11.03 -22.57 -9.59
C SER A 115 9.88 -22.09 -10.47
N LEU A 116 8.74 -21.75 -9.87
CA LEU A 116 7.58 -21.19 -10.57
C LEU A 116 7.92 -19.85 -11.23
N TYR A 117 8.60 -18.95 -10.52
CA TYR A 117 9.01 -17.65 -11.03
C TYR A 117 9.97 -17.77 -12.22
N GLN A 118 10.96 -18.66 -12.14
CA GLN A 118 11.89 -18.91 -13.26
C GLN A 118 11.16 -19.47 -14.48
N ARG A 119 10.22 -20.41 -14.30
CA ARG A 119 9.37 -20.89 -15.41
C ARG A 119 8.51 -19.75 -15.98
N ARG A 120 7.97 -18.88 -15.12
CA ARG A 120 7.08 -17.78 -15.50
C ARG A 120 7.78 -16.73 -16.36
N LYS A 121 9.08 -16.49 -16.16
CA LYS A 121 9.88 -15.59 -17.02
C LYS A 121 9.89 -16.00 -18.49
N ASN A 122 9.77 -17.31 -18.77
CA ASN A 122 9.75 -17.84 -20.13
C ASN A 122 8.33 -17.90 -20.72
N PHE A 123 7.29 -17.62 -19.92
CA PHE A 123 5.91 -17.56 -20.39
C PHE A 123 5.58 -16.15 -20.88
N THR A 124 5.53 -15.99 -22.20
CA THR A 124 5.24 -14.70 -22.84
C THR A 124 3.74 -14.53 -23.03
N LEU A 125 3.19 -13.45 -22.47
CA LEU A 125 1.81 -13.05 -22.71
C LEU A 125 1.74 -12.24 -24.01
N THR A 126 0.68 -12.43 -24.79
CA THR A 126 0.48 -11.67 -26.03
C THR A 126 -0.95 -11.19 -26.17
N HIS A 127 -1.14 -10.02 -26.77
CA HIS A 127 -2.46 -9.46 -27.07
C HIS A 127 -2.46 -8.75 -28.43
N LEU A 128 -3.64 -8.36 -28.91
CA LEU A 128 -3.79 -7.50 -30.07
C LEU A 128 -3.68 -6.03 -29.65
N ASN A 129 -2.81 -5.28 -30.34
CA ASN A 129 -2.70 -3.83 -30.22
C ASN A 129 -3.80 -3.12 -31.05
N THR A 130 -3.84 -1.79 -31.01
CA THR A 130 -4.81 -0.97 -31.78
C THR A 130 -4.74 -1.17 -33.29
N ALA A 131 -3.58 -1.58 -33.83
CA ALA A 131 -3.41 -1.92 -35.24
C ALA A 131 -3.88 -3.34 -35.60
N GLY A 132 -4.34 -4.13 -34.62
CA GLY A 132 -4.74 -5.52 -34.79
C GLY A 132 -3.57 -6.51 -34.86
N GLU A 133 -2.36 -6.08 -34.49
CA GLU A 133 -1.15 -6.90 -34.51
C GLU A 133 -0.96 -7.61 -33.17
N ARG A 134 -0.54 -8.88 -33.20
CA ARG A 134 -0.24 -9.64 -31.98
C ARG A 134 1.15 -9.27 -31.46
N ILE A 135 1.21 -8.68 -30.27
CA ILE A 135 2.45 -8.23 -29.62
C ILE A 135 2.60 -8.84 -28.23
N SER A 136 3.83 -8.93 -27.74
CA SER A 136 4.12 -9.27 -26.35
C SER A 136 3.66 -8.17 -25.40
N ALA A 137 3.17 -8.54 -24.23
CA ALA A 137 2.71 -7.58 -23.23
C ALA A 137 3.02 -8.05 -21.80
N SER A 138 3.25 -7.09 -20.91
CA SER A 138 3.20 -7.26 -19.46
C SER A 138 1.74 -7.35 -18.97
N MET A 139 1.55 -7.81 -17.73
CA MET A 139 0.21 -7.84 -17.11
C MET A 139 -0.42 -6.44 -17.02
N GLY A 140 0.39 -5.41 -16.74
CA GLY A 140 -0.08 -4.02 -16.69
C GLY A 140 -0.58 -3.55 -18.05
N GLU A 141 0.16 -3.83 -19.13
CA GLU A 141 -0.24 -3.50 -20.50
C GLU A 141 -1.54 -4.21 -20.91
N LEU A 142 -1.74 -5.48 -20.53
CA LEU A 142 -2.99 -6.19 -20.78
C LEU A 142 -4.18 -5.50 -20.11
N LEU A 143 -4.05 -5.12 -18.83
CA LEU A 143 -5.10 -4.44 -18.08
C LEU A 143 -5.39 -3.04 -18.63
N THR A 144 -4.34 -2.30 -19.01
CA THR A 144 -4.48 -1.00 -19.67
C THR A 144 -5.22 -1.13 -20.99
N ASN A 145 -4.80 -2.05 -21.87
CA ASN A 145 -5.45 -2.27 -23.15
C ASN A 145 -6.91 -2.70 -22.99
N GLN A 146 -7.22 -3.55 -22.01
CA GLN A 146 -8.60 -3.92 -21.68
C GLN A 146 -9.45 -2.73 -21.19
N GLY A 147 -8.84 -1.76 -20.50
CA GLY A 147 -9.54 -0.58 -19.98
C GLY A 147 -9.69 0.57 -20.97
N THR A 148 -8.85 0.65 -22.01
CA THR A 148 -8.77 1.86 -22.85
C THR A 148 -8.92 1.62 -24.35
N ASN A 149 -8.74 0.39 -24.85
CA ASN A 149 -8.78 0.13 -26.29
C ASN A 149 -10.22 0.15 -26.81
N GLU A 150 -10.49 0.95 -27.84
CA GLU A 150 -11.82 1.10 -28.45
C GLU A 150 -12.31 -0.20 -29.13
N ASN A 151 -11.40 -1.06 -29.59
CA ASN A 151 -11.74 -2.31 -30.26
C ASN A 151 -11.98 -3.46 -29.25
N ALA A 152 -13.21 -3.99 -29.24
CA ALA A 152 -13.63 -5.08 -28.35
C ALA A 152 -12.83 -6.37 -28.53
N GLU A 153 -12.37 -6.71 -29.74
CA GLU A 153 -11.54 -7.89 -29.99
C GLU A 153 -10.14 -7.72 -29.37
N CYS A 154 -9.61 -6.50 -29.38
CA CYS A 154 -8.33 -6.20 -28.75
C CYS A 154 -8.44 -6.34 -27.22
N ARG A 155 -9.53 -5.82 -26.64
CA ARG A 155 -9.83 -6.01 -25.21
C ARG A 155 -9.99 -7.50 -24.87
N TYR A 156 -10.77 -8.24 -25.64
CA TYR A 156 -10.96 -9.68 -25.46
C TYR A 156 -9.65 -10.46 -25.52
N SER A 157 -8.77 -10.14 -26.47
CA SER A 157 -7.46 -10.81 -26.59
C SER A 157 -6.58 -10.62 -25.35
N SER A 158 -6.72 -9.49 -24.65
CA SER A 158 -5.97 -9.21 -23.42
C SER A 158 -6.53 -10.02 -22.26
N HIS A 159 -7.86 -10.10 -22.14
CA HIS A 159 -8.52 -10.96 -21.16
C HIS A 159 -8.22 -12.44 -21.39
N LEU A 160 -8.21 -12.90 -22.64
CA LEU A 160 -7.83 -14.27 -22.99
C LEU A 160 -6.40 -14.59 -22.52
N ALA A 161 -5.44 -13.69 -22.74
CA ALA A 161 -4.07 -13.87 -22.25
C ALA A 161 -4.00 -13.96 -20.71
N LEU A 162 -4.84 -13.22 -19.99
CA LEU A 162 -4.96 -13.35 -18.54
C LEU A 162 -5.52 -14.72 -18.13
N ARG A 163 -6.53 -15.24 -18.84
CA ARG A 163 -7.08 -16.60 -18.60
C ARG A 163 -6.08 -17.69 -18.92
N GLU A 164 -5.30 -17.55 -19.99
CA GLU A 164 -4.20 -18.45 -20.33
C GLU A 164 -3.14 -18.49 -19.23
N LEU A 165 -2.84 -17.33 -18.60
CA LEU A 165 -1.95 -17.29 -17.45
C LEU A 165 -2.48 -18.09 -16.27
N GLU A 166 -3.78 -17.99 -15.94
CA GLU A 166 -4.37 -18.79 -14.85
C GLU A 166 -4.16 -20.28 -15.09
N GLN A 167 -4.50 -20.74 -16.30
CA GLN A 167 -4.35 -22.14 -16.67
C GLN A 167 -2.88 -22.55 -16.65
N TRP A 168 -1.98 -21.69 -17.14
CA TRP A 168 -0.56 -21.95 -17.07
C TRP A 168 -0.09 -22.12 -15.62
N LEU A 169 -0.48 -21.25 -14.69
CA LEU A 169 -0.11 -21.32 -13.27
C LEU A 169 -0.58 -22.64 -12.62
N LEU A 170 -1.84 -23.01 -12.86
CA LEU A 170 -2.43 -24.23 -12.32
C LEU A 170 -1.69 -25.49 -12.78
N HIS A 171 -1.22 -25.52 -14.03
CA HIS A 171 -0.48 -26.64 -14.60
C HIS A 171 1.05 -26.57 -14.36
N ASN A 172 1.56 -25.52 -13.73
CA ASN A 172 3.00 -25.30 -13.52
C ASN A 172 3.42 -25.19 -12.05
N GLY A 173 2.59 -25.71 -11.13
CA GLY A 173 2.98 -25.94 -9.73
C GLY A 173 2.28 -25.08 -8.69
N LEU A 174 1.26 -24.30 -9.06
CA LEU A 174 0.48 -23.54 -8.09
C LEU A 174 -0.21 -24.46 -7.06
N SER A 175 -0.83 -25.56 -7.49
CA SER A 175 -1.49 -26.51 -6.57
C SER A 175 -0.51 -27.12 -5.54
N GLU A 176 0.66 -27.59 -5.99
CA GLU A 176 1.73 -28.11 -5.11
C GLU A 176 2.18 -27.05 -4.07
N LEU A 177 2.30 -25.80 -4.50
CA LEU A 177 2.67 -24.68 -3.64
C LEU A 177 1.63 -24.42 -2.54
N ILE A 178 0.34 -24.48 -2.87
CA ILE A 178 -0.77 -24.37 -1.88
C ILE A 178 -0.68 -25.49 -0.84
N SER A 179 -0.47 -26.74 -1.28
CA SER A 179 -0.32 -27.91 -0.39
C SER A 179 0.91 -27.79 0.52
N LEU A 180 2.05 -27.33 0.00
CA LEU A 180 3.26 -27.06 0.79
C LEU A 180 3.00 -26.01 1.88
N ARG A 181 2.34 -24.91 1.52
CA ARG A 181 1.96 -23.83 2.45
C ARG A 181 1.03 -24.33 3.57
N ASN A 182 0.04 -25.16 3.24
CA ASN A 182 -0.85 -25.76 4.23
C ASN A 182 -0.12 -26.72 5.18
N ARG A 183 0.79 -27.55 4.68
CA ARG A 183 1.62 -28.42 5.52
C ARG A 183 2.50 -27.63 6.47
N PHE A 184 3.13 -26.55 5.97
CA PHE A 184 3.94 -25.64 6.78
C PHE A 184 3.13 -25.01 7.93
N ALA A 185 1.98 -24.40 7.61
CA ALA A 185 1.15 -23.75 8.62
C ALA A 185 0.62 -24.72 9.69
N ARG A 186 0.23 -25.94 9.28
CA ARG A 186 -0.20 -26.99 10.22
C ARG A 186 0.91 -27.44 11.16
N LYS A 187 2.17 -27.45 10.71
CA LYS A 187 3.33 -27.76 11.58
C LYS A 187 3.60 -26.68 12.62
N LEU A 188 3.27 -25.43 12.31
CA LEU A 188 3.30 -24.31 13.25
C LEU A 188 2.09 -24.26 14.19
N GLY A 189 1.14 -25.20 14.07
CA GLY A 189 -0.04 -25.28 14.95
C GLY A 189 -1.28 -24.53 14.44
N TYR A 190 -1.26 -23.98 13.23
CA TYR A 190 -2.41 -23.31 12.61
C TYR A 190 -3.29 -24.29 11.83
N ARG A 191 -4.56 -23.93 11.57
CA ARG A 191 -5.48 -24.79 10.81
C ARG A 191 -5.04 -24.98 9.36
N ASN A 192 -4.61 -23.88 8.74
CA ASN A 192 -4.17 -23.80 7.35
C ASN A 192 -3.32 -22.53 7.15
N TYR A 193 -2.85 -22.30 5.93
CA TYR A 193 -1.96 -21.18 5.64
C TYR A 193 -2.63 -19.80 5.73
N PHE A 194 -3.93 -19.70 5.43
CA PHE A 194 -4.67 -18.45 5.61
C PHE A 194 -4.74 -18.04 7.09
N ASP A 195 -5.05 -18.99 7.98
CA ASP A 195 -5.06 -18.80 9.42
C ASP A 195 -3.70 -18.33 9.96
N TYR A 196 -2.60 -18.96 9.49
CA TYR A 196 -1.24 -18.53 9.81
C TYR A 196 -0.97 -17.09 9.39
N LYS A 197 -1.28 -16.73 8.15
CA LYS A 197 -0.97 -15.40 7.60
C LYS A 197 -1.77 -14.30 8.28
N VAL A 198 -3.08 -14.48 8.49
CA VAL A 198 -3.94 -13.46 9.13
C VAL A 198 -3.51 -13.21 10.58
N ASN A 199 -3.20 -14.26 11.34
CA ASN A 199 -2.66 -14.10 12.70
C ASN A 199 -1.32 -13.37 12.69
N LYS A 200 -0.44 -13.72 11.76
CA LYS A 200 0.90 -13.14 11.67
C LYS A 200 0.91 -11.67 11.24
N THR A 201 0.10 -11.28 10.25
CA THR A 201 0.15 -9.93 9.67
C THR A 201 -0.85 -8.98 10.31
N GLU A 202 -2.07 -9.42 10.58
CA GLU A 202 -3.15 -8.56 11.09
C GLU A 202 -3.40 -8.76 12.59
N GLN A 203 -2.81 -9.77 13.23
CA GLN A 203 -3.05 -10.14 14.62
C GLN A 203 -4.55 -10.41 14.89
N MET A 204 -5.21 -11.04 13.91
CA MET A 204 -6.61 -11.45 13.96
C MET A 204 -6.76 -12.94 13.68
N THR A 205 -7.87 -13.53 14.13
CA THR A 205 -8.33 -14.81 13.59
C THR A 205 -9.05 -14.59 12.25
N PRO A 206 -9.09 -15.60 11.35
CA PRO A 206 -9.94 -15.57 10.17
C PRO A 206 -11.40 -15.22 10.47
N GLU A 207 -11.95 -15.68 11.59
CA GLU A 207 -13.34 -15.39 11.98
C GLU A 207 -13.55 -13.89 12.29
N GLN A 208 -12.59 -13.25 12.97
CA GLN A 208 -12.63 -11.82 13.23
C GLN A 208 -12.53 -11.03 11.91
N LEU A 209 -11.64 -11.45 11.01
CA LEU A 209 -11.52 -10.86 9.68
C LEU A 209 -12.83 -10.99 8.89
N PHE A 210 -13.41 -12.19 8.81
CA PHE A 210 -14.63 -12.41 8.03
C PHE A 210 -15.87 -11.75 8.65
N ALA A 211 -15.92 -11.51 9.96
CA ALA A 211 -16.97 -10.68 10.55
C ALA A 211 -16.97 -9.24 9.99
N ILE A 212 -15.80 -8.70 9.65
CA ILE A 212 -15.66 -7.38 9.00
C ILE A 212 -15.98 -7.49 7.50
N LEU A 213 -15.39 -8.47 6.81
CA LEU A 213 -15.52 -8.63 5.36
C LEU A 213 -16.95 -9.00 4.93
N ASP A 214 -17.62 -9.91 5.63
CA ASP A 214 -19.00 -10.32 5.34
C ASP A 214 -19.98 -9.14 5.52
N ARG A 215 -19.76 -8.30 6.53
CA ARG A 215 -20.60 -7.11 6.74
C ARG A 215 -20.46 -6.11 5.60
N PHE A 216 -19.23 -5.87 5.11
CA PHE A 216 -19.01 -5.04 3.93
C PHE A 216 -19.62 -5.64 2.67
N GLU A 217 -19.46 -6.95 2.48
CA GLU A 217 -20.05 -7.68 1.35
C GLU A 217 -21.57 -7.51 1.33
N GLU A 218 -22.24 -7.76 2.46
CA GLU A 218 -23.69 -7.67 2.58
C GLU A 218 -24.19 -6.25 2.28
N GLN A 219 -23.58 -5.23 2.88
CA GLN A 219 -24.02 -3.83 2.73
C GLN A 219 -23.78 -3.24 1.34
N THR A 220 -22.85 -3.80 0.56
CA THR A 220 -22.52 -3.28 -0.78
C THR A 220 -23.07 -4.13 -1.92
N ARG A 221 -23.70 -5.28 -1.61
CA ARG A 221 -24.19 -6.22 -2.63
C ARG A 221 -25.23 -5.59 -3.54
N GLU A 222 -26.24 -4.93 -2.96
CA GLU A 222 -27.35 -4.36 -3.72
C GLU A 222 -26.90 -3.21 -4.63
N VAL A 223 -26.09 -2.28 -4.12
CA VAL A 223 -25.55 -1.19 -4.95
C VAL A 223 -24.66 -1.71 -6.07
N ASN A 224 -23.83 -2.74 -5.81
CA ASN A 224 -23.01 -3.35 -6.86
C ASN A 224 -23.87 -3.91 -8.00
N LEU A 225 -24.90 -4.69 -7.68
CA LEU A 225 -25.81 -5.25 -8.69
C LEU A 225 -26.58 -4.16 -9.45
N ARG A 226 -27.06 -3.14 -8.74
CA ARG A 226 -27.73 -1.98 -9.34
C ARG A 226 -26.81 -1.23 -10.31
N SER A 227 -25.56 -0.99 -9.94
CA SER A 227 -24.59 -0.31 -10.81
C SER A 227 -24.28 -1.10 -12.08
N LEU A 228 -24.17 -2.43 -11.98
CA LEU A 228 -24.01 -3.28 -13.16
C LEU A 228 -25.24 -3.25 -14.05
N GLN A 229 -26.44 -3.27 -13.46
CA GLN A 229 -27.69 -3.16 -14.21
C GLN A 229 -27.80 -1.80 -14.92
N GLN A 230 -27.46 -0.71 -14.24
CA GLN A 230 -27.43 0.63 -14.84
C GLN A 230 -26.45 0.69 -16.02
N LEU A 231 -25.26 0.09 -15.88
CA LEU A 231 -24.29 0.03 -16.97
C LEU A 231 -24.84 -0.70 -18.20
N VAL A 232 -25.60 -1.79 -17.99
CA VAL A 232 -26.31 -2.52 -19.06
C VAL A 232 -27.40 -1.68 -19.70
N GLU A 233 -28.21 -0.99 -18.90
CA GLU A 233 -29.30 -0.14 -19.38
C GLU A 233 -28.77 1.02 -20.23
N GLU A 234 -27.63 1.60 -19.86
CA GLU A 234 -27.02 2.72 -20.56
C GLU A 234 -26.23 2.31 -21.82
N LYS A 235 -25.52 1.17 -21.75
CA LYS A 235 -24.46 0.84 -22.73
C LYS A 235 -24.60 -0.54 -23.37
N GLY A 236 -25.60 -1.32 -23.00
CA GLY A 236 -25.87 -2.65 -23.56
C GLY A 236 -25.31 -3.81 -22.71
N PRO A 237 -25.86 -5.02 -22.86
CA PRO A 237 -25.49 -6.20 -22.06
C PRO A 237 -24.04 -6.67 -22.25
N GLU A 238 -23.46 -6.45 -23.43
CA GLU A 238 -22.08 -6.78 -23.76
C GLU A 238 -21.06 -6.03 -22.88
N THR A 239 -21.47 -4.97 -22.19
CA THR A 239 -20.61 -4.24 -21.25
C THR A 239 -20.24 -5.05 -20.01
N LEU A 240 -21.05 -6.04 -19.64
CA LEU A 240 -20.75 -6.94 -18.52
C LEU A 240 -19.80 -8.09 -18.87
N GLU A 241 -19.37 -8.18 -20.14
CA GLU A 241 -18.28 -9.07 -20.46
C GLU A 241 -17.01 -8.65 -19.70
N PRO A 242 -16.21 -9.59 -19.14
CA PRO A 242 -15.08 -9.26 -18.28
C PRO A 242 -14.08 -8.27 -18.91
N TRP A 243 -13.91 -8.34 -20.22
CA TRP A 243 -13.02 -7.45 -20.98
C TRP A 243 -13.62 -6.08 -21.33
N ASN A 244 -14.93 -5.88 -21.13
CA ASN A 244 -15.63 -4.65 -21.45
C ASN A 244 -15.96 -3.80 -20.23
N ILE A 245 -16.16 -4.39 -19.04
CA ILE A 245 -16.63 -3.64 -17.84
C ILE A 245 -15.75 -2.43 -17.56
N ARG A 246 -14.42 -2.62 -17.51
CA ARG A 246 -13.45 -1.54 -17.21
C ARG A 246 -13.51 -0.42 -18.24
N PHE A 247 -13.54 -0.77 -19.52
CA PHE A 247 -13.69 0.19 -20.61
C PHE A 247 -15.03 0.94 -20.55
N ALA A 248 -16.12 0.21 -20.33
CA ALA A 248 -17.46 0.78 -20.21
C ALA A 248 -17.60 1.69 -18.97
N SER A 249 -16.84 1.43 -17.90
CA SER A 249 -16.79 2.30 -16.72
C SER A 249 -15.81 3.49 -16.83
N GLY A 250 -14.95 3.51 -17.84
CA GLY A 250 -13.97 4.58 -18.03
C GLY A 250 -14.60 5.86 -18.59
N GLY A 251 -14.07 7.02 -18.20
CA GLY A 251 -14.47 8.33 -18.73
C GLY A 251 -13.26 9.16 -19.22
N ASP A 252 -13.52 10.15 -20.09
CA ASP A 252 -12.50 11.08 -20.65
C ASP A 252 -12.10 12.22 -19.67
N VAL A 253 -12.44 12.07 -18.39
CA VAL A 253 -12.22 13.10 -17.36
C VAL A 253 -10.72 13.32 -17.10
N THR A 254 -9.90 12.27 -17.18
CA THR A 254 -8.45 12.35 -16.94
C THR A 254 -7.78 13.36 -17.86
N ARG A 255 -8.13 13.37 -19.16
CA ARG A 255 -7.55 14.31 -20.14
C ARG A 255 -7.94 15.75 -19.85
N GLN A 256 -9.18 15.97 -19.39
CA GLN A 256 -9.69 17.30 -19.06
C GLN A 256 -9.12 17.84 -17.74
N LEU A 257 -8.78 16.96 -16.79
CA LEU A 257 -8.12 17.32 -15.53
C LEU A 257 -6.62 17.59 -15.67
N ASP A 258 -5.96 16.97 -16.65
CA ASP A 258 -4.50 17.04 -16.84
C ASP A 258 -3.91 18.47 -16.78
N PRO A 259 -4.51 19.51 -17.40
CA PRO A 259 -4.00 20.88 -17.30
C PRO A 259 -3.95 21.46 -15.88
N TYR A 260 -4.70 20.89 -14.94
CA TYR A 260 -4.74 21.29 -13.53
C TYR A 260 -3.74 20.53 -12.67
N PHE A 261 -3.05 19.52 -13.22
CA PHE A 261 -2.05 18.69 -12.52
C PHE A 261 -0.67 18.70 -13.21
N PRO A 262 -0.07 19.87 -13.50
CA PRO A 262 1.30 19.89 -13.98
C PRO A 262 2.25 19.29 -12.93
N PHE A 263 3.07 18.33 -13.34
CA PHE A 263 3.99 17.66 -12.40
C PHE A 263 4.99 18.63 -11.75
N ALA A 264 5.36 19.72 -12.42
CA ALA A 264 6.24 20.76 -11.88
C ALA A 264 5.71 21.39 -10.56
N GLU A 265 4.39 21.40 -10.37
CA GLU A 265 3.74 21.96 -9.18
C GLU A 265 3.44 20.91 -8.10
N SER A 266 3.76 19.64 -8.35
CA SER A 266 3.42 18.52 -7.46
C SER A 266 4.07 18.66 -6.07
N LEU A 267 5.36 19.02 -6.04
CA LEU A 267 6.12 19.15 -4.80
C LEU A 267 5.57 20.29 -3.93
N ASP A 268 5.23 21.44 -4.53
CA ASP A 268 4.64 22.57 -3.82
C ASP A 268 3.30 22.17 -3.18
N ARG A 269 2.42 21.51 -3.95
CA ARG A 269 1.10 21.08 -3.47
C ARG A 269 1.22 20.07 -2.34
N TRP A 270 2.16 19.14 -2.42
CA TRP A 270 2.45 18.18 -1.36
C TRP A 270 2.95 18.88 -0.09
N VAL A 271 4.02 19.69 -0.18
CA VAL A 271 4.57 20.46 0.96
C VAL A 271 3.48 21.28 1.62
N ASN A 272 2.72 22.03 0.83
CA ASN A 272 1.70 22.95 1.32
C ASN A 272 0.50 22.24 1.94
N SER A 273 0.10 21.07 1.42
CA SER A 273 -0.97 20.26 2.02
C SER A 273 -0.51 19.68 3.36
N PHE A 274 0.68 19.07 3.42
CA PHE A 274 1.23 18.47 4.64
C PHE A 274 1.44 19.52 5.73
N LYS A 275 1.96 20.71 5.37
CA LYS A 275 2.08 21.83 6.30
C LYS A 275 0.75 22.26 6.88
N ARG A 276 -0.30 22.41 6.07
CA ARG A 276 -1.62 22.84 6.57
C ARG A 276 -2.36 21.76 7.35
N LEU A 277 -2.03 20.50 7.12
CA LEU A 277 -2.48 19.38 7.95
C LEU A 277 -1.66 19.22 9.24
N HIS A 278 -0.59 20.01 9.43
CA HIS A 278 0.36 19.90 10.54
C HIS A 278 1.02 18.50 10.62
N ILE A 279 1.32 17.91 9.46
CA ILE A 279 2.06 16.64 9.35
C ILE A 279 3.56 16.97 9.31
N GLY A 280 4.27 16.66 10.39
CA GLY A 280 5.73 16.79 10.47
C GLY A 280 6.46 15.45 10.32
N PHE A 281 7.78 15.49 10.20
CA PHE A 281 8.64 14.31 10.02
C PHE A 281 9.73 14.17 11.10
N ARG A 282 9.59 14.86 12.25
CA ARG A 282 10.42 14.67 13.45
C ARG A 282 11.94 14.65 13.22
N GLY A 283 12.42 15.56 12.38
CA GLY A 283 13.83 15.74 12.06
C GLY A 283 14.37 14.74 11.05
N ALA A 284 13.49 14.04 10.32
CA ALA A 284 13.90 13.04 9.34
C ALA A 284 14.75 13.63 8.21
N GLN A 285 15.58 12.77 7.62
CA GLN A 285 16.29 13.06 6.37
C GLN A 285 15.60 12.29 5.25
N MET A 286 15.23 12.99 4.18
CA MET A 286 14.46 12.43 3.06
C MET A 286 15.14 12.65 1.71
N ASN A 287 15.26 11.60 0.91
CA ASN A 287 15.62 11.71 -0.51
C ASN A 287 14.46 11.25 -1.40
N LEU A 288 14.06 12.09 -2.35
CA LEU A 288 12.94 11.85 -3.26
C LEU A 288 13.47 11.67 -4.69
N ASP A 289 13.38 10.46 -5.26
CA ASP A 289 13.69 10.20 -6.68
C ASP A 289 12.37 10.03 -7.44
N LEU A 290 11.86 11.10 -8.05
CA LEU A 290 10.46 11.16 -8.49
C LEU A 290 10.22 10.85 -9.97
N LEU A 291 11.27 10.88 -10.79
CA LEU A 291 11.14 10.79 -12.26
C LEU A 291 11.40 9.38 -12.78
N VAL A 292 10.73 9.03 -13.87
CA VAL A 292 11.06 7.79 -14.59
C VAL A 292 12.46 7.89 -15.21
N ARG A 293 13.26 6.83 -15.08
CA ARG A 293 14.61 6.75 -15.64
C ARG A 293 14.94 5.31 -16.03
N LYS A 294 15.72 5.12 -17.10
CA LYS A 294 16.21 3.80 -17.51
C LYS A 294 17.02 3.16 -16.38
N GLY A 295 16.70 1.90 -16.04
CA GLY A 295 17.40 1.13 -15.00
C GLY A 295 16.85 1.34 -13.59
N LYS A 296 15.97 2.33 -13.40
CA LYS A 296 15.21 2.51 -12.16
C LYS A 296 14.09 1.48 -12.08
N TYR A 297 13.81 1.00 -10.87
CA TYR A 297 12.72 0.09 -10.57
C TYR A 297 11.36 0.68 -10.96
N GLU A 298 10.52 -0.12 -11.61
CA GLU A 298 9.26 0.31 -12.22
C GLU A 298 8.08 0.22 -11.23
N ASN A 299 8.26 0.72 -10.00
CA ASN A 299 7.14 1.00 -9.07
C ASN A 299 7.47 2.14 -8.10
N GLY A 300 6.43 2.79 -7.56
CA GLY A 300 6.56 3.66 -6.39
C GLY A 300 6.75 2.86 -5.11
N PHE A 301 7.56 3.37 -4.18
CA PHE A 301 7.71 2.82 -2.83
C PHE A 301 8.44 3.81 -1.91
N MET A 302 8.24 3.64 -0.60
CA MET A 302 9.00 4.26 0.49
C MET A 302 9.80 3.17 1.23
N HIS A 303 11.04 3.47 1.60
CA HIS A 303 11.79 2.65 2.54
C HIS A 303 12.67 3.50 3.47
N GLY A 304 12.90 3.00 4.69
CA GLY A 304 13.60 3.67 5.78
C GLY A 304 14.94 3.03 6.12
N PRO A 305 16.06 3.46 5.50
CA PRO A 305 17.41 2.98 5.85
C PRO A 305 17.80 3.10 7.32
N VAL A 306 17.23 4.08 8.03
CA VAL A 306 17.41 4.23 9.47
C VAL A 306 16.02 4.41 10.08
N PRO A 307 15.47 3.38 10.76
CA PRO A 307 14.23 3.52 11.50
C PRO A 307 14.42 4.44 12.71
N PRO A 308 13.43 5.29 13.05
CA PRO A 308 13.53 6.15 14.21
C PRO A 308 13.22 5.38 15.50
N PHE A 309 13.82 5.83 16.60
CA PHE A 309 13.54 5.36 17.96
C PHE A 309 14.23 6.26 18.99
N VAL A 310 13.93 6.04 20.27
CA VAL A 310 14.61 6.69 21.41
C VAL A 310 15.68 5.73 21.96
N ASP A 311 16.95 6.06 21.73
CA ASP A 311 18.09 5.32 22.25
C ASP A 311 18.55 5.92 23.58
N GLN A 312 18.23 5.26 24.70
CA GLN A 312 18.63 5.69 26.05
C GLN A 312 18.33 7.18 26.33
N GLY A 313 17.13 7.64 25.94
CA GLY A 313 16.68 9.03 26.10
C GLY A 313 17.12 9.99 24.99
N LYS A 314 17.90 9.53 24.01
CA LYS A 314 18.30 10.30 22.83
C LYS A 314 17.42 9.95 21.63
N TRP A 315 16.82 10.95 20.98
CA TRP A 315 16.09 10.76 19.73
C TRP A 315 17.04 10.41 18.57
N ILE A 316 16.72 9.34 17.85
CA ILE A 316 17.33 8.97 16.57
C ILE A 316 16.31 9.25 15.46
N PRO A 317 16.50 10.28 14.62
CA PRO A 317 15.57 10.60 13.55
C PRO A 317 15.64 9.58 12.40
N ALA A 318 14.54 9.45 11.67
CA ALA A 318 14.46 8.55 10.53
C ALA A 318 15.34 9.03 9.37
N ARG A 319 15.86 8.10 8.58
CA ARG A 319 16.28 8.38 7.20
C ARG A 319 15.39 7.59 6.28
N ILE A 320 14.77 8.29 5.33
CA ILE A 320 13.75 7.76 4.43
C ILE A 320 14.13 8.10 2.99
N ASN A 321 13.92 7.17 2.09
CA ASN A 321 13.85 7.48 0.67
C ASN A 321 12.50 7.04 0.14
N PHE A 322 11.95 7.76 -0.82
CA PHE A 322 10.86 7.21 -1.61
C PHE A 322 10.92 7.67 -3.05
N THR A 323 10.18 6.95 -3.90
CA THR A 323 10.27 7.10 -5.33
C THR A 323 8.91 7.12 -6.02
N SER A 324 8.86 7.78 -7.17
CA SER A 324 7.74 7.72 -8.13
C SER A 324 8.25 7.56 -9.56
N LEU A 325 7.34 7.37 -10.50
CA LEU A 325 7.65 7.17 -11.93
C LEU A 325 7.05 8.28 -12.80
N ALA A 326 7.07 9.50 -12.31
CA ALA A 326 6.50 10.61 -13.06
C ALA A 326 7.26 10.82 -14.37
N LYS A 327 6.50 10.93 -15.45
CA LYS A 327 6.94 11.28 -16.79
C LYS A 327 6.26 12.59 -17.19
N PRO A 328 6.87 13.75 -16.92
CA PRO A 328 6.18 15.05 -16.99
C PRO A 328 5.57 15.41 -18.34
N ASP A 329 6.06 14.84 -19.44
CA ASP A 329 5.59 15.03 -20.82
C ASP A 329 4.38 14.15 -21.19
N GLN A 330 3.95 13.24 -20.30
CA GLN A 330 2.84 12.32 -20.54
C GLN A 330 1.55 12.79 -19.83
N VAL A 331 0.46 12.88 -20.60
CA VAL A 331 -0.89 13.18 -20.08
C VAL A 331 -1.27 12.21 -18.95
N GLY A 332 -1.78 12.75 -17.85
CA GLY A 332 -2.16 12.04 -16.64
C GLY A 332 -0.99 11.75 -15.70
N SER A 333 0.27 11.87 -16.17
CA SER A 333 1.42 11.55 -15.33
C SER A 333 1.60 12.50 -14.16
N GLY A 334 1.18 13.77 -14.30
CA GLY A 334 1.29 14.72 -13.20
C GLY A 334 0.33 14.41 -12.05
N ALA A 335 -0.91 14.02 -12.37
CA ALA A 335 -1.88 13.55 -11.37
C ALA A 335 -1.42 12.23 -10.71
N SER A 336 -0.97 11.26 -11.52
CA SER A 336 -0.43 9.98 -11.02
C SER A 336 0.80 10.19 -10.13
N GLY A 337 1.76 11.02 -10.58
CA GLY A 337 2.96 11.34 -9.81
C GLY A 337 2.65 12.07 -8.50
N LEU A 338 1.66 12.98 -8.50
CA LEU A 338 1.19 13.62 -7.27
C LEU A 338 0.51 12.63 -6.31
N ASN A 339 -0.28 11.70 -6.84
CA ASN A 339 -0.89 10.64 -6.04
C ASN A 339 0.18 9.79 -5.34
N THR A 340 1.18 9.32 -6.07
CA THR A 340 2.32 8.60 -5.48
C THR A 340 3.05 9.46 -4.45
N LEU A 341 3.26 10.75 -4.71
CA LEU A 341 3.92 11.65 -3.77
C LEU A 341 3.16 11.79 -2.44
N PHE A 342 1.83 11.86 -2.47
CA PHE A 342 0.99 11.87 -1.26
C PHE A 342 0.99 10.52 -0.55
N HIS A 343 0.88 9.44 -1.31
CA HIS A 343 0.88 8.07 -0.80
C HIS A 343 2.18 7.77 -0.05
N GLU A 344 3.32 7.90 -0.73
CA GLU A 344 4.64 7.66 -0.13
C GLU A 344 4.97 8.70 0.95
N GLY A 345 4.48 9.93 0.81
CA GLY A 345 4.56 10.95 1.85
C GLY A 345 3.83 10.56 3.14
N GLY A 346 2.68 9.88 3.03
CA GLY A 346 1.94 9.35 4.18
C GLY A 346 2.68 8.19 4.86
N HIS A 347 3.31 7.30 4.09
CA HIS A 347 4.25 6.32 4.65
C HIS A 347 5.42 7.01 5.36
N ALA A 348 6.05 7.99 4.72
CA ALA A 348 7.17 8.72 5.33
C ALA A 348 6.76 9.44 6.62
N ALA A 349 5.55 10.00 6.68
CA ALA A 349 5.00 10.61 7.89
C ALA A 349 4.80 9.57 8.99
N HIS A 350 4.20 8.42 8.68
CA HIS A 350 4.07 7.32 9.63
C HIS A 350 5.44 6.89 10.19
N PHE A 351 6.35 6.47 9.32
CA PHE A 351 7.62 5.87 9.72
C PHE A 351 8.66 6.86 10.25
N SER A 352 8.44 8.17 10.14
CA SER A 352 9.24 9.19 10.84
C SER A 352 8.70 9.53 12.23
N ASN A 353 7.41 9.24 12.48
CA ASN A 353 6.73 9.61 13.72
C ASN A 353 6.57 8.47 14.74
N ILE A 354 7.16 7.31 14.51
CA ILE A 354 7.21 6.24 15.51
C ILE A 354 8.15 6.63 16.64
N VAL A 355 7.65 6.65 17.89
CA VAL A 355 8.44 7.00 19.08
C VAL A 355 8.34 5.88 20.09
N GLN A 356 9.25 4.94 19.93
CA GLN A 356 9.42 3.78 20.80
C GLN A 356 10.89 3.67 21.22
N ASN A 357 11.20 2.83 22.20
CA ASN A 357 12.55 2.70 22.73
C ASN A 357 13.48 1.76 21.93
N SER A 358 13.02 1.28 20.77
CA SER A 358 13.75 0.30 19.95
C SER A 358 13.34 0.39 18.48
N PRO A 359 14.26 0.13 17.52
CA PRO A 359 13.91 0.06 16.11
C PRO A 359 12.99 -1.13 15.77
N CYS A 360 12.85 -2.14 16.62
CA CYS A 360 11.93 -3.27 16.38
C CYS A 360 10.44 -2.89 16.34
N PHE A 361 10.11 -1.66 16.73
CA PHE A 361 8.75 -1.09 16.62
C PHE A 361 8.53 -0.22 15.38
N SER A 362 9.56 -0.08 14.54
CA SER A 362 9.56 0.78 13.36
C SER A 362 9.78 -0.03 12.08
N GLN A 363 9.13 -1.20 11.98
CA GLN A 363 9.31 -2.13 10.86
C GLN A 363 8.31 -1.84 9.73
N GLU A 364 8.75 -1.89 8.47
CA GLU A 364 7.84 -1.77 7.31
C GLU A 364 7.00 -3.03 7.07
N PHE A 365 7.51 -4.18 7.54
CA PHE A 365 6.93 -5.51 7.39
C PHE A 365 6.57 -6.09 8.78
N PRO A 366 6.01 -7.32 8.88
CA PRO A 366 5.65 -7.91 10.17
C PRO A 366 6.76 -7.74 11.23
N PRO A 367 6.43 -7.17 12.40
CA PRO A 367 5.11 -7.21 13.04
C PRO A 367 4.11 -6.11 12.62
N THR A 368 4.50 -5.18 11.76
CA THR A 368 3.59 -4.15 11.25
C THR A 368 2.57 -4.76 10.29
N SER A 369 1.30 -4.45 10.52
CA SER A 369 0.20 -4.82 9.64
C SER A 369 0.30 -4.05 8.31
N MET A 370 0.02 -4.74 7.20
CA MET A 370 -0.06 -4.09 5.89
C MET A 370 -1.20 -3.06 5.89
N ALA A 371 -2.37 -3.41 6.43
CA ALA A 371 -3.50 -2.49 6.53
C ALA A 371 -3.14 -1.23 7.32
N TYR A 372 -2.36 -1.38 8.39
CA TYR A 372 -1.92 -0.27 9.21
C TYR A 372 -0.99 0.67 8.46
N ALA A 373 0.01 0.12 7.75
CA ALA A 373 0.93 0.91 6.94
C ALA A 373 0.19 1.65 5.81
N GLU A 374 -0.70 0.95 5.09
CA GLU A 374 -1.48 1.48 3.97
C GLU A 374 -2.53 2.52 4.40
N THR A 375 -3.12 2.41 5.60
CA THR A 375 -4.13 3.38 6.05
C THR A 375 -3.60 4.82 6.05
N GLN A 376 -2.32 5.02 6.39
CA GLN A 376 -1.75 6.36 6.50
C GLN A 376 -1.47 6.97 5.12
N SER A 377 -0.91 6.17 4.20
CA SER A 377 -0.64 6.57 2.83
C SER A 377 -1.94 6.83 2.07
N MET A 378 -2.89 5.91 2.17
CA MET A 378 -4.21 6.00 1.54
C MET A 378 -5.09 7.10 2.14
N PHE A 379 -4.93 7.44 3.43
CA PHE A 379 -5.60 8.62 3.98
C PHE A 379 -5.09 9.89 3.31
N CYS A 380 -3.77 10.04 3.16
CA CYS A 380 -3.17 11.23 2.56
C CYS A 380 -3.55 11.37 1.09
N ASP A 381 -3.43 10.31 0.28
CA ASP A 381 -3.77 10.39 -1.15
C ASP A 381 -5.28 10.52 -1.42
N SER A 382 -6.16 10.05 -0.52
CA SER A 382 -7.61 10.23 -0.64
C SER A 382 -8.04 11.70 -0.70
N LEU A 383 -7.23 12.63 -0.17
CA LEU A 383 -7.50 14.07 -0.21
C LEU A 383 -7.45 14.63 -1.64
N LEU A 384 -6.71 14.00 -2.55
CA LEU A 384 -6.54 14.50 -3.92
C LEU A 384 -7.84 14.44 -4.74
N ASP A 385 -8.77 13.59 -4.31
CA ASP A 385 -10.10 13.46 -4.90
C ASP A 385 -11.15 14.37 -4.24
N ASP A 386 -10.82 15.01 -3.12
CA ASP A 386 -11.76 15.88 -2.40
C ASP A 386 -12.01 17.17 -3.19
N ALA A 387 -13.29 17.49 -3.37
CA ALA A 387 -13.71 18.63 -4.17
C ALA A 387 -13.14 19.97 -3.67
N ASP A 388 -13.01 20.15 -2.35
CA ASP A 388 -12.42 21.35 -1.79
C ASP A 388 -10.89 21.40 -1.92
N TRP A 389 -10.21 20.25 -1.89
CA TRP A 389 -8.80 20.15 -2.22
C TRP A 389 -8.55 20.51 -3.69
N LEU A 390 -9.33 19.93 -4.62
CA LEU A 390 -9.27 20.25 -6.06
C LEU A 390 -9.45 21.74 -6.31
N LYS A 391 -10.40 22.39 -5.61
CA LYS A 391 -10.61 23.83 -5.72
C LYS A 391 -9.44 24.66 -5.22
N ARG A 392 -8.82 24.27 -4.12
CA ARG A 392 -7.74 25.03 -3.47
C ARG A 392 -6.39 24.82 -4.16
N TYR A 393 -6.06 23.59 -4.55
CA TYR A 393 -4.71 23.21 -4.96
C TYR A 393 -4.56 22.89 -6.46
N ALA A 394 -5.57 22.29 -7.09
CA ALA A 394 -5.48 21.91 -8.50
C ALA A 394 -5.78 23.12 -9.40
N LYS A 395 -4.75 23.96 -9.61
CA LYS A 395 -4.78 25.13 -10.47
C LYS A 395 -4.12 24.87 -11.81
N ASN A 396 -4.68 25.42 -12.89
CA ASN A 396 -4.04 25.41 -14.19
C ASN A 396 -2.93 26.49 -14.29
N SER A 397 -2.26 26.58 -15.44
CA SER A 397 -1.20 27.57 -15.70
C SER A 397 -1.65 29.04 -15.66
N ALA A 398 -2.96 29.30 -15.77
CA ALA A 398 -3.56 30.62 -15.60
C ALA A 398 -3.94 30.93 -14.14
N GLY A 399 -3.75 29.97 -13.22
CA GLY A 399 -4.13 30.10 -11.81
C GLY A 399 -5.61 29.81 -11.52
N GLU A 400 -6.36 29.29 -12.50
CA GLU A 400 -7.77 28.98 -12.38
C GLU A 400 -7.99 27.60 -11.73
N SER A 401 -9.02 27.46 -10.89
CA SER A 401 -9.40 26.18 -10.29
C SER A 401 -10.12 25.26 -11.26
N VAL A 402 -10.08 23.95 -10.98
CA VAL A 402 -10.96 22.95 -11.62
C VAL A 402 -12.42 23.44 -11.61
N PRO A 403 -13.13 23.47 -12.75
CA PRO A 403 -14.55 23.83 -12.81
C PRO A 403 -15.45 22.87 -12.03
N ASP A 404 -16.55 23.38 -11.46
CA ASP A 404 -17.56 22.55 -10.75
C ASP A 404 -18.09 21.43 -11.66
N THR A 405 -18.35 21.75 -12.92
CA THR A 405 -18.84 20.79 -13.93
C THR A 405 -17.88 19.62 -14.11
N LEU A 406 -16.56 19.88 -14.14
CA LEU A 406 -15.56 18.83 -14.30
C LEU A 406 -15.41 17.96 -13.04
N ILE A 407 -15.60 18.54 -11.84
CA ILE A 407 -15.67 17.76 -10.59
C ILE A 407 -16.92 16.86 -10.61
N GLN A 408 -18.06 17.40 -11.03
CA GLN A 408 -19.31 16.63 -11.16
C GLN A 408 -19.17 15.49 -12.17
N GLU A 409 -18.56 15.73 -13.34
CA GLU A 409 -18.26 14.72 -14.35
C GLU A 409 -17.32 13.63 -13.81
N SER A 410 -16.31 14.00 -13.00
CA SER A 410 -15.44 13.05 -12.31
C SER A 410 -16.21 12.15 -11.35
N ILE A 411 -17.14 12.70 -10.57
CA ILE A 411 -18.00 11.94 -9.67
C ILE A 411 -18.93 11.01 -10.46
N GLN A 412 -19.56 11.52 -11.53
CA GLN A 412 -20.41 10.73 -12.44
C GLN A 412 -19.67 9.53 -13.03
N ALA A 413 -18.41 9.69 -13.41
CA ALA A 413 -17.61 8.61 -13.98
C ALA A 413 -17.19 7.55 -12.95
N ARG A 414 -16.94 7.94 -11.69
CA ARG A 414 -16.32 7.06 -10.68
C ARG A 414 -17.31 6.43 -9.70
N GLN A 415 -18.28 7.21 -9.23
CA GLN A 415 -19.18 6.80 -8.14
C GLN A 415 -19.97 5.52 -8.46
N PRO A 416 -20.55 5.33 -9.67
CA PRO A 416 -21.31 4.13 -9.97
C PRO A 416 -20.50 2.84 -9.78
N MET A 417 -19.20 2.87 -10.06
CA MET A 417 -18.35 1.68 -10.02
C MET A 417 -17.52 1.56 -8.74
N ARG A 418 -17.70 2.44 -7.75
CA ARG A 418 -16.96 2.42 -6.49
C ARG A 418 -17.14 1.08 -5.76
N ALA A 419 -18.38 0.64 -5.57
CA ALA A 419 -18.68 -0.65 -4.93
C ALA A 419 -18.02 -1.84 -5.67
N PHE A 420 -18.12 -1.87 -7.00
CA PHE A 420 -17.51 -2.92 -7.82
C PHE A 420 -15.98 -2.96 -7.68
N ASN A 421 -15.34 -1.78 -7.67
CA ASN A 421 -13.89 -1.65 -7.52
C ASN A 421 -13.42 -2.15 -6.16
N ASP A 422 -14.08 -1.75 -5.07
CA ASP A 422 -13.68 -2.14 -3.72
C ASP A 422 -14.00 -3.63 -3.45
N ARG A 423 -15.11 -4.15 -4.01
CA ARG A 423 -15.45 -5.59 -3.98
C ARG A 423 -14.48 -6.44 -4.80
N HIS A 424 -13.78 -5.88 -5.79
CA HIS A 424 -12.69 -6.59 -6.46
C HIS A 424 -11.51 -6.86 -5.52
N ILE A 425 -11.32 -6.04 -4.48
CA ILE A 425 -10.33 -6.36 -3.43
C ILE A 425 -10.85 -7.48 -2.54
N LEU A 426 -12.12 -7.39 -2.13
CA LEU A 426 -12.83 -8.40 -1.33
C LEU A 426 -12.80 -9.81 -1.95
N LEU A 427 -12.80 -9.91 -3.28
CA LEU A 427 -12.72 -11.15 -4.04
C LEU A 427 -11.58 -12.08 -3.59
N VAL A 428 -10.38 -11.51 -3.39
CA VAL A 428 -9.16 -12.28 -3.14
C VAL A 428 -9.16 -13.01 -1.80
N PRO A 429 -9.44 -12.37 -0.65
CA PRO A 429 -9.50 -13.08 0.63
C PRO A 429 -10.62 -14.14 0.67
N TYR A 430 -11.76 -13.94 -0.01
CA TYR A 430 -12.79 -15.00 -0.11
C TYR A 430 -12.29 -16.22 -0.88
N PHE A 431 -11.57 -15.99 -1.98
CA PHE A 431 -10.97 -17.06 -2.76
C PHE A 431 -9.91 -17.82 -1.95
N GLU A 432 -8.95 -17.12 -1.36
CA GLU A 432 -7.87 -17.75 -0.58
C GLU A 432 -8.40 -18.46 0.67
N PHE A 433 -9.35 -17.87 1.39
CA PHE A 433 -9.94 -18.50 2.57
C PHE A 433 -10.61 -19.84 2.25
N GLN A 434 -11.32 -19.94 1.13
CA GLN A 434 -11.94 -21.20 0.73
C GLN A 434 -10.91 -22.19 0.19
N LEU A 435 -9.98 -21.73 -0.65
CA LEU A 435 -8.94 -22.58 -1.24
C LEU A 435 -8.08 -23.24 -0.17
N TYR A 436 -7.63 -22.48 0.84
CA TYR A 436 -6.75 -23.02 1.88
C TYR A 436 -7.45 -23.97 2.87
N GLN A 437 -8.78 -24.07 2.83
CA GLN A 437 -9.53 -25.07 3.60
C GLN A 437 -9.57 -26.44 2.92
N TRP A 438 -9.27 -26.52 1.62
CA TRP A 438 -9.28 -27.77 0.88
C TRP A 438 -8.17 -28.73 1.33
N ASP A 439 -8.41 -30.02 1.12
CA ASP A 439 -7.35 -31.01 1.14
C ASP A 439 -6.56 -31.00 -0.18
N ASP A 440 -5.40 -31.64 -0.17
CA ASP A 440 -4.49 -31.65 -1.32
C ASP A 440 -5.12 -32.34 -2.55
N ALA A 441 -6.04 -33.30 -2.35
CA ALA A 441 -6.69 -34.05 -3.42
C ALA A 441 -7.74 -33.21 -4.17
N GLN A 442 -8.38 -32.27 -3.48
CA GLN A 442 -9.37 -31.36 -4.05
C GLN A 442 -8.73 -30.22 -4.87
N CYS A 443 -7.44 -29.90 -4.66
CA CYS A 443 -6.72 -28.82 -5.34
C CYS A 443 -6.36 -29.14 -6.81
N THR A 444 -7.32 -29.57 -7.65
CA THR A 444 -7.09 -29.78 -9.09
C THR A 444 -7.24 -28.47 -9.89
N PRO A 445 -6.60 -28.35 -11.07
CA PRO A 445 -6.76 -27.18 -11.95
C PRO A 445 -8.24 -26.82 -12.24
N GLU A 446 -9.07 -27.83 -12.50
CA GLU A 446 -10.50 -27.65 -12.81
C GLU A 446 -11.26 -27.13 -11.60
N ALA A 447 -11.04 -27.74 -10.42
CA ALA A 447 -11.70 -27.33 -9.18
C ALA A 447 -11.31 -25.90 -8.78
N MET A 448 -10.02 -25.56 -8.85
CA MET A 448 -9.52 -24.22 -8.54
C MET A 448 -10.05 -23.17 -9.54
N THR A 449 -10.14 -23.52 -10.82
CA THR A 449 -10.73 -22.64 -11.84
C THR A 449 -12.22 -22.39 -11.55
N GLN A 450 -12.95 -23.44 -11.17
CA GLN A 450 -14.37 -23.33 -10.81
C GLN A 450 -14.56 -22.47 -9.55
N LEU A 451 -13.77 -22.70 -8.50
CA LEU A 451 -13.79 -21.87 -7.30
C LEU A 451 -13.55 -20.39 -7.64
N ALA A 452 -12.57 -20.08 -8.48
CA ALA A 452 -12.35 -18.71 -8.92
C ALA A 452 -13.60 -18.11 -9.60
N ARG A 453 -14.28 -18.85 -10.49
CA ARG A 453 -15.51 -18.35 -11.13
C ARG A 453 -16.66 -18.18 -10.14
N ASP A 454 -16.84 -19.11 -9.21
CA ASP A 454 -17.92 -19.07 -8.23
C ASP A 454 -17.77 -17.86 -7.30
N ILE A 455 -16.54 -17.57 -6.85
CA ILE A 455 -16.24 -16.41 -6.00
C ILE A 455 -16.36 -15.10 -6.79
N GLU A 456 -15.91 -15.06 -8.04
CA GLU A 456 -16.12 -13.91 -8.91
C GLU A 456 -17.59 -13.59 -9.12
N LEU A 457 -18.42 -14.59 -9.41
CA LEU A 457 -19.85 -14.40 -9.54
C LEU A 457 -20.48 -13.94 -8.22
N LYS A 458 -20.13 -14.58 -7.10
CA LYS A 458 -20.66 -14.25 -5.78
C LYS A 458 -20.33 -12.81 -5.37
N ILE A 459 -19.08 -12.39 -5.55
CA ILE A 459 -18.58 -11.11 -5.04
C ILE A 459 -18.83 -9.99 -6.05
N LEU A 460 -18.51 -10.19 -7.33
CA LEU A 460 -18.62 -9.13 -8.33
C LEU A 460 -19.98 -9.08 -9.00
N GLY A 461 -20.77 -10.16 -8.98
CA GLY A 461 -22.05 -10.24 -9.72
C GLY A 461 -21.88 -10.52 -11.22
N VAL A 462 -20.66 -10.84 -11.67
CA VAL A 462 -20.35 -11.16 -13.07
C VAL A 462 -19.56 -12.47 -13.16
N SER A 463 -19.87 -13.27 -14.18
CA SER A 463 -19.16 -14.52 -14.45
C SER A 463 -17.84 -14.23 -15.17
N GLY A 464 -16.79 -13.95 -14.40
CA GLY A 464 -15.47 -13.60 -14.92
C GLY A 464 -15.03 -12.23 -14.43
N SER A 465 -13.99 -12.18 -13.61
CA SER A 465 -13.40 -10.90 -13.20
C SER A 465 -12.66 -10.23 -14.36
N PRO A 466 -12.74 -8.88 -14.50
CA PRO A 466 -11.88 -8.14 -15.42
C PRO A 466 -10.39 -8.43 -15.22
N ARG A 467 -9.97 -8.68 -13.98
CA ARG A 467 -8.66 -9.24 -13.65
C ARG A 467 -8.90 -10.64 -13.06
N PRO A 468 -8.75 -11.71 -13.85
CA PRO A 468 -9.03 -13.07 -13.39
C PRO A 468 -8.30 -13.41 -12.09
N THR A 469 -9.02 -13.99 -11.13
CA THR A 469 -8.54 -14.14 -9.73
C THR A 469 -7.19 -14.84 -9.64
N LEU A 470 -7.00 -15.94 -10.37
CA LEU A 470 -5.76 -16.73 -10.32
C LEU A 470 -4.58 -16.03 -11.03
N ALA A 471 -4.85 -14.99 -11.83
CA ALA A 471 -3.83 -14.20 -12.51
C ALA A 471 -3.29 -13.06 -11.62
N ILE A 472 -3.81 -12.91 -10.40
CA ILE A 472 -3.33 -11.94 -9.41
C ILE A 472 -2.00 -12.45 -8.84
N PRO A 473 -0.88 -11.71 -9.03
CA PRO A 473 0.45 -12.18 -8.66
C PRO A 473 0.65 -12.32 -7.15
N HIS A 474 -0.18 -11.65 -6.33
CA HIS A 474 -0.10 -11.74 -4.87
C HIS A 474 -0.31 -13.17 -4.35
N LEU A 475 -1.04 -14.00 -5.10
CA LEU A 475 -1.24 -15.41 -4.74
C LEU A 475 0.06 -16.23 -4.79
N LEU A 476 1.09 -15.75 -5.50
CA LEU A 476 2.24 -16.56 -5.91
C LEU A 476 3.43 -16.51 -4.95
N SER A 477 3.54 -15.48 -4.09
CA SER A 477 4.67 -15.36 -3.15
C SER A 477 4.23 -15.52 -1.70
N MET A 478 5.11 -16.10 -0.87
CA MET A 478 4.86 -16.26 0.57
C MET A 478 4.63 -14.91 1.25
N GLU A 479 5.32 -13.88 0.76
CA GLU A 479 5.24 -12.52 1.25
C GLU A 479 3.81 -11.96 1.15
N SER A 480 3.16 -12.15 0.00
CA SER A 480 1.88 -11.49 -0.34
C SER A 480 0.64 -12.40 -0.39
N ALA A 481 0.81 -13.72 -0.39
CA ALA A 481 -0.33 -14.64 -0.31
C ALA A 481 -1.04 -14.49 1.04
N CYS A 482 -2.37 -14.49 1.04
CA CYS A 482 -3.23 -14.24 2.19
C CYS A 482 -2.98 -12.88 2.89
N SER A 483 -2.57 -11.85 2.15
CA SER A 483 -2.45 -10.48 2.69
C SER A 483 -3.33 -9.45 1.98
N TYR A 484 -3.97 -9.80 0.86
CA TYR A 484 -4.68 -8.83 0.01
C TYR A 484 -5.83 -8.11 0.72
N GLN A 485 -6.41 -8.72 1.76
CA GLN A 485 -7.39 -8.09 2.64
C GLN A 485 -6.89 -6.79 3.28
N GLY A 486 -5.57 -6.61 3.47
CA GLY A 486 -5.05 -5.43 4.13
C GLY A 486 -5.31 -4.13 3.35
N TYR A 487 -5.41 -4.19 2.01
CA TYR A 487 -5.83 -3.03 1.21
C TYR A 487 -7.28 -2.63 1.50
N LEU A 488 -8.17 -3.61 1.67
CA LEU A 488 -9.59 -3.32 1.95
C LEU A 488 -9.77 -2.87 3.40
N LEU A 489 -9.07 -3.47 4.35
CA LEU A 489 -9.03 -2.99 5.74
C LEU A 489 -8.49 -1.55 5.82
N ALA A 490 -7.47 -1.21 5.02
CA ALA A 490 -6.97 0.15 4.94
C ALA A 490 -8.03 1.12 4.39
N LEU A 491 -8.74 0.78 3.30
CA LEU A 491 -9.86 1.60 2.80
C LEU A 491 -10.94 1.81 3.86
N MET A 492 -11.29 0.76 4.62
CA MET A 492 -12.25 0.87 5.72
C MET A 492 -11.75 1.83 6.81
N ALA A 493 -10.49 1.69 7.22
CA ALA A 493 -9.86 2.53 8.22
C ALA A 493 -9.73 3.99 7.74
N VAL A 494 -9.46 4.22 6.45
CA VAL A 494 -9.42 5.56 5.84
C VAL A 494 -10.78 6.23 5.96
N GLU A 495 -11.87 5.60 5.49
CA GLU A 495 -13.20 6.21 5.52
C GLU A 495 -13.72 6.37 6.97
N GLN A 496 -13.38 5.46 7.88
CA GLN A 496 -13.66 5.59 9.32
C GLN A 496 -12.93 6.80 9.93
N THR A 497 -11.64 6.98 9.60
CA THR A 497 -10.82 8.10 10.06
C THR A 497 -11.32 9.43 9.49
N ARG A 498 -11.66 9.47 8.19
CA ARG A 498 -12.25 10.63 7.52
C ARG A 498 -13.58 11.01 8.17
N ALA A 499 -14.45 10.04 8.44
CA ALA A 499 -15.72 10.28 9.11
C ALA A 499 -15.56 10.84 10.54
N PHE A 500 -14.55 10.39 11.28
CA PHE A 500 -14.22 10.93 12.59
C PHE A 500 -13.88 12.44 12.52
N PHE A 501 -12.95 12.83 11.64
CA PHE A 501 -12.56 14.24 11.49
C PHE A 501 -13.69 15.09 10.91
N LEU A 502 -14.44 14.58 9.93
CA LEU A 502 -15.60 15.29 9.38
C LEU A 502 -16.69 15.52 10.44
N LYS A 503 -16.93 14.55 11.34
CA LYS A 503 -17.88 14.70 12.43
C LYS A 503 -17.40 15.71 13.49
N ARG A 504 -16.12 15.66 13.84
CA ARG A 504 -15.55 16.49 14.91
C ARG A 504 -15.28 17.92 14.46
N ASP A 505 -14.69 18.08 13.28
CA ASP A 505 -14.10 19.33 12.80
C ASP A 505 -14.87 19.93 11.61
N GLY A 506 -15.61 19.10 10.86
CA GLY A 506 -16.44 19.52 9.73
C GLY A 506 -15.74 19.61 8.38
N TYR A 507 -14.43 19.35 8.31
CA TYR A 507 -13.63 19.40 7.07
C TYR A 507 -12.31 18.62 7.21
N LEU A 508 -11.73 18.25 6.07
CA LEU A 508 -10.43 17.56 5.99
C LEU A 508 -9.35 18.46 5.39
N THR A 509 -9.61 19.08 4.23
CA THR A 509 -8.66 19.94 3.53
C THR A 509 -8.22 21.12 4.38
N ASP A 510 -6.90 21.17 4.63
CA ASP A 510 -6.23 22.17 5.48
C ASP A 510 -6.66 22.13 6.96
N ASN A 511 -7.09 20.98 7.47
CA ASN A 511 -7.42 20.81 8.89
C ASN A 511 -6.14 20.53 9.72
N PRO A 512 -5.69 21.48 10.56
CA PRO A 512 -4.44 21.36 11.31
C PRO A 512 -4.52 20.39 12.50
N ALA A 513 -5.71 19.87 12.83
CA ALA A 513 -5.86 18.88 13.89
C ALA A 513 -5.49 17.46 13.44
N ILE A 514 -5.49 17.19 12.12
CA ILE A 514 -5.28 15.84 11.58
C ILE A 514 -3.87 15.33 11.88
N GLY A 515 -2.83 16.07 11.51
CA GLY A 515 -1.44 15.63 11.68
C GLY A 515 -1.08 15.29 13.13
N PRO A 516 -1.36 16.14 14.13
CA PRO A 516 -1.11 15.85 15.54
C PRO A 516 -1.85 14.60 16.04
N ASP A 517 -3.11 14.42 15.64
CA ASP A 517 -3.91 13.28 16.08
C ASP A 517 -3.43 11.97 15.46
N LEU A 518 -3.13 11.96 14.15
CA LEU A 518 -2.52 10.80 13.50
C LEU A 518 -1.15 10.51 14.12
N ALA A 519 -0.34 11.53 14.40
CA ALA A 519 0.96 11.35 15.05
C ALA A 519 0.85 10.69 16.43
N GLU A 520 -0.12 11.11 17.26
CA GLU A 520 -0.28 10.56 18.61
C GLU A 520 -0.92 9.16 18.60
N HIS A 521 -2.02 8.99 17.85
CA HIS A 521 -2.84 7.79 17.94
C HIS A 521 -2.44 6.71 16.94
N TYR A 522 -1.98 7.10 15.74
CA TYR A 522 -1.66 6.18 14.66
C TYR A 522 -0.16 6.02 14.41
N TRP A 523 0.73 6.96 14.72
CA TRP A 523 2.15 6.79 14.32
C TRP A 523 3.07 6.52 15.50
N ARG A 524 2.92 7.27 16.59
CA ARG A 524 3.76 7.15 17.79
C ARG A 524 3.91 5.70 18.31
N PRO A 525 2.86 4.86 18.35
CA PRO A 525 3.00 3.50 18.85
C PRO A 525 3.87 2.58 17.98
N GLY A 526 3.96 2.83 16.67
CA GLY A 526 4.49 1.87 15.71
C GLY A 526 3.85 0.48 15.86
N ASN A 527 4.56 -0.59 15.55
CA ASN A 527 4.06 -1.96 15.74
C ASN A 527 4.10 -2.47 17.20
N SER A 528 4.01 -1.55 18.18
CA SER A 528 3.80 -1.93 19.57
C SER A 528 2.36 -2.29 19.90
N VAL A 529 1.42 -1.86 19.06
CA VAL A 529 -0.03 -2.10 19.13
C VAL A 529 -0.53 -2.63 17.78
N THR A 530 -1.73 -3.21 17.79
CA THR A 530 -2.47 -3.64 16.60
C THR A 530 -3.13 -2.46 15.88
N HIS A 531 -3.48 -2.65 14.61
CA HIS A 531 -4.20 -1.61 13.87
C HIS A 531 -5.59 -1.31 14.46
N ASP A 532 -6.29 -2.32 14.98
CA ASP A 532 -7.58 -2.13 15.66
C ASP A 532 -7.44 -1.25 16.90
N GLU A 533 -6.34 -1.40 17.67
CA GLU A 533 -6.04 -0.56 18.82
C GLU A 533 -5.76 0.89 18.42
N THR A 534 -5.09 1.14 17.28
CA THR A 534 -4.89 2.51 16.79
C THR A 534 -6.24 3.15 16.43
N LEU A 535 -7.10 2.43 15.70
CA LEU A 535 -8.46 2.88 15.35
C LEU A 535 -9.28 3.23 16.59
N ARG A 536 -9.25 2.38 17.61
CA ARG A 536 -9.94 2.65 18.90
C ARG A 536 -9.39 3.86 19.60
N SER A 537 -8.07 4.04 19.57
CA SER A 537 -7.38 5.16 20.20
C SER A 537 -7.82 6.50 19.60
N LEU A 538 -7.95 6.60 18.27
CA LEU A 538 -8.38 7.82 17.60
C LEU A 538 -9.91 8.00 17.57
N THR A 539 -10.62 6.97 17.09
CA THR A 539 -12.03 7.08 16.71
C THR A 539 -13.01 6.64 17.80
N GLY A 540 -12.51 5.92 18.82
CA GLY A 540 -13.32 5.33 19.89
C GLY A 540 -13.93 3.97 19.56
N GLU A 541 -13.77 3.47 18.33
CA GLU A 541 -14.25 2.15 17.90
C GLU A 541 -13.19 1.39 17.09
N GLY A 542 -13.33 0.06 16.99
CA GLY A 542 -12.45 -0.79 16.19
C GLY A 542 -12.80 -0.71 14.70
N PHE A 543 -12.30 -1.66 13.90
CA PHE A 543 -12.66 -1.73 12.48
C PHE A 543 -14.17 -1.72 12.26
N ASN A 544 -14.64 -0.72 11.50
CA ASN A 544 -16.04 -0.58 11.14
C ASN A 544 -16.20 -0.41 9.62
N PRO A 545 -16.65 -1.46 8.89
CA PRO A 545 -16.79 -1.40 7.44
C PRO A 545 -17.93 -0.48 6.96
N ASP A 546 -18.82 -0.05 7.87
CA ASP A 546 -20.01 0.74 7.53
C ASP A 546 -19.65 2.09 6.88
N TYR A 547 -18.51 2.67 7.24
CA TYR A 547 -18.08 3.95 6.68
C TYR A 547 -17.71 3.82 5.20
N LEU A 548 -16.92 2.80 4.84
CA LEU A 548 -16.62 2.51 3.43
C LEU A 548 -17.88 2.09 2.68
N ALA A 549 -18.69 1.20 3.25
CA ALA A 549 -19.94 0.77 2.64
C ALA A 549 -20.89 1.94 2.38
N LYS A 550 -20.96 2.92 3.30
CA LYS A 550 -21.76 4.14 3.10
C LYS A 550 -21.29 4.94 1.89
N VAL A 551 -19.99 5.14 1.73
CA VAL A 551 -19.41 5.83 0.55
C VAL A 551 -19.70 5.06 -0.73
N CYS A 552 -19.54 3.73 -0.74
CA CYS A 552 -19.90 2.89 -1.88
C CYS A 552 -21.39 2.96 -2.26
N ASN A 553 -22.28 3.19 -1.29
CA ASN A 553 -23.72 3.19 -1.48
C ASN A 553 -24.30 4.54 -1.97
N GLN A 554 -23.51 5.62 -1.95
CA GLN A 554 -23.99 6.94 -2.37
C GLN A 554 -24.39 6.94 -3.85
N THR A 555 -25.49 7.63 -4.17
CA THR A 555 -25.78 7.96 -5.56
C THR A 555 -24.85 9.06 -6.06
N VAL A 556 -24.77 9.23 -7.38
CA VAL A 556 -24.05 10.34 -8.01
C VAL A 556 -24.55 11.69 -7.50
N GLU A 557 -25.86 11.86 -7.34
CA GLU A 557 -26.47 13.10 -6.87
C GLU A 557 -26.13 13.38 -5.40
N GLU A 558 -26.07 12.35 -4.56
CA GLU A 558 -25.68 12.48 -3.15
C GLU A 558 -24.21 12.85 -3.02
N ALA A 559 -23.32 12.14 -3.73
CA ALA A 559 -21.89 12.44 -3.78
C ALA A 559 -21.62 13.85 -4.32
N TRP A 560 -22.34 14.26 -5.38
CA TRP A 560 -22.22 15.62 -5.91
C TRP A 560 -22.72 16.67 -4.91
N ARG A 561 -23.85 16.45 -4.23
CA ARG A 561 -24.36 17.37 -3.22
C ARG A 561 -23.38 17.54 -2.05
N GLU A 562 -22.73 16.45 -1.64
CA GLU A 562 -21.68 16.50 -0.62
C GLU A 562 -20.46 17.29 -1.10
N ALA A 563 -20.00 17.06 -2.33
CA ALA A 563 -18.92 17.84 -2.96
C ALA A 563 -19.25 19.34 -3.07
N GLN A 564 -20.48 19.69 -3.46
CA GLN A 564 -20.91 21.10 -3.50
C GLN A 564 -20.84 21.74 -2.12
N LYS A 565 -21.33 21.03 -1.10
CA LYS A 565 -21.28 21.51 0.29
C LYS A 565 -19.84 21.72 0.77
N THR A 566 -18.91 20.82 0.46
CA THR A 566 -17.50 21.00 0.85
C THR A 566 -16.86 22.18 0.11
N ILE A 567 -17.14 22.37 -1.18
CA ILE A 567 -16.71 23.54 -1.96
C ILE A 567 -17.22 24.84 -1.32
N GLU A 568 -18.52 24.93 -1.02
CA GLU A 568 -19.14 26.13 -0.42
C GLU A 568 -18.55 26.46 0.95
N LEU A 569 -18.41 25.46 1.82
CA LEU A 569 -17.81 25.63 3.15
C LEU A 569 -16.33 26.02 3.06
N ALA A 570 -15.60 25.47 2.09
CA ALA A 570 -14.19 25.81 1.87
C ALA A 570 -14.02 27.22 1.29
N ALA A 571 -14.96 27.73 0.50
CA ALA A 571 -14.89 29.08 -0.05
C ALA A 571 -15.01 30.18 1.03
N ILE A 572 -15.77 29.91 2.09
CA ILE A 572 -15.92 30.84 3.23
C ILE A 572 -14.88 30.64 4.34
N ARG A 573 -14.27 29.45 4.40
CA ARG A 573 -13.22 29.12 5.39
C ARG A 573 -11.88 29.73 4.93
N PRO A 574 -11.25 30.63 5.72
CA PRO A 574 -9.92 31.14 5.40
C PRO A 574 -8.94 30.00 5.18
N GLN A 575 -8.11 30.10 4.15
CA GLN A 575 -7.02 29.16 3.96
C GLN A 575 -5.84 29.59 4.85
N PRO A 576 -5.39 28.77 5.81
CA PRO A 576 -4.27 29.13 6.67
C PRO A 576 -2.98 29.27 5.86
N THR A 577 -2.01 30.02 6.37
CA THR A 577 -0.66 30.05 5.78
C THR A 577 0.01 28.70 5.94
N ALA A 578 0.79 28.26 4.95
CA ALA A 578 1.57 27.01 5.05
C ALA A 578 2.92 27.26 5.77
N ASN A 579 2.85 27.63 7.06
CA ASN A 579 4.01 28.02 7.87
C ASN A 579 4.38 27.01 8.97
N PHE A 580 3.68 25.88 9.05
CA PHE A 580 4.08 24.76 9.89
C PHE A 580 5.47 24.26 9.45
N ASP A 581 6.36 24.03 10.42
CA ASP A 581 7.66 23.44 10.18
C ASP A 581 7.49 21.93 10.01
N LEU A 582 7.79 21.43 8.82
CA LEU A 582 7.75 19.99 8.55
C LEU A 582 8.81 19.23 9.37
N ASP A 583 9.81 19.90 9.94
CA ASP A 583 10.91 19.32 10.69
C ASP A 583 11.59 18.19 9.88
N VAL A 584 12.10 18.55 8.69
CA VAL A 584 12.68 17.61 7.72
C VAL A 584 13.83 18.24 6.94
N THR A 585 14.88 17.46 6.70
CA THR A 585 15.89 17.79 5.67
C THR A 585 15.55 17.02 4.40
N LEU A 586 15.18 17.72 3.34
CA LEU A 586 14.67 17.12 2.10
C LEU A 586 15.61 17.39 0.93
N ARG A 587 15.88 16.35 0.13
CA ARG A 587 16.55 16.42 -1.17
C ARG A 587 15.67 15.79 -2.23
N VAL A 588 15.51 16.46 -3.37
CA VAL A 588 14.87 15.90 -4.57
C VAL A 588 15.96 15.62 -5.59
N VAL A 589 16.00 14.39 -6.09
CA VAL A 589 17.05 13.88 -6.98
C VAL A 589 16.48 13.23 -8.22
N ASP A 590 17.31 13.13 -9.25
CA ASP A 590 17.13 12.27 -10.41
C ASP A 590 18.40 11.42 -10.54
N GLY A 591 18.42 10.32 -9.79
CA GLY A 591 19.60 9.50 -9.61
C GLY A 591 20.68 10.25 -8.83
N ASP A 592 21.85 10.45 -9.44
CA ASP A 592 22.95 11.20 -8.81
C ASP A 592 22.80 12.73 -8.94
N GLU A 593 21.89 13.21 -9.82
CA GLU A 593 21.64 14.64 -9.99
C GLU A 593 20.73 15.16 -8.88
N GLN A 594 21.18 16.18 -8.14
CA GLN A 594 20.30 16.89 -7.21
C GLN A 594 19.51 17.97 -7.95
N LEU A 595 18.18 17.88 -7.92
CA LEU A 595 17.27 18.84 -8.53
C LEU A 595 16.95 20.01 -7.61
N ALA A 596 16.72 19.74 -6.32
CA ALA A 596 16.36 20.73 -5.32
C ALA A 596 16.65 20.21 -3.88
N ASP A 597 16.77 21.13 -2.92
CA ASP A 597 16.81 20.85 -1.48
C ASP A 597 16.13 21.99 -0.70
N ASN A 598 15.79 21.75 0.56
CA ASN A 598 15.15 22.74 1.43
C ASN A 598 16.11 23.51 2.35
N LEU A 599 17.42 23.55 2.08
CA LEU A 599 18.38 24.29 2.93
C LEU A 599 18.12 25.81 2.95
N GLN A 600 17.46 26.34 1.92
CA GLN A 600 17.03 27.74 1.82
C GLN A 600 15.52 27.91 2.09
N GLY A 601 14.88 26.89 2.65
CA GLY A 601 13.44 26.84 2.92
C GLY A 601 12.64 26.16 1.81
N ASP A 602 11.46 25.65 2.18
CA ASP A 602 10.66 24.78 1.30
C ASP A 602 10.13 25.51 0.06
N GLU A 603 9.83 26.81 0.14
CA GLU A 603 9.42 27.58 -1.03
C GLU A 603 10.54 27.69 -2.07
N ALA A 604 11.79 27.85 -1.63
CA ALA A 604 12.94 27.89 -2.53
C ALA A 604 13.18 26.54 -3.20
N MET A 605 13.03 25.45 -2.44
CA MET A 605 13.05 24.09 -2.96
C MET A 605 12.00 23.88 -4.05
N CYS A 606 10.73 24.21 -3.76
CA CYS A 606 9.62 24.00 -4.69
C CYS A 606 9.80 24.79 -5.99
N ARG A 607 10.25 26.05 -5.91
CA ARG A 607 10.59 26.86 -7.10
C ARG A 607 11.74 26.24 -7.91
N THR A 608 12.77 25.75 -7.24
CA THR A 608 13.93 25.15 -7.90
C THR A 608 13.54 23.85 -8.61
N PHE A 609 12.74 23.02 -7.96
CA PHE A 609 12.17 21.81 -8.55
C PHE A 609 11.29 22.11 -9.77
N SER A 610 10.32 23.03 -9.64
CA SER A 610 9.44 23.43 -10.75
C SER A 610 10.25 23.93 -11.95
N ASN A 611 11.29 24.76 -11.71
CA ASN A 611 12.20 25.21 -12.76
C ASN A 611 12.96 24.06 -13.45
N ALA A 612 13.45 23.09 -12.68
CA ALA A 612 14.15 21.92 -13.22
C ALA A 612 13.24 21.05 -14.11
N ILE A 613 11.99 20.80 -13.68
CA ILE A 613 11.01 20.06 -14.47
C ILE A 613 10.65 20.83 -15.75
N ASN A 614 10.37 22.13 -15.65
CA ASN A 614 10.01 22.96 -16.79
C ASN A 614 11.16 23.10 -17.81
N ALA A 615 12.41 23.11 -17.35
CA ALA A 615 13.57 23.10 -18.24
C ALA A 615 13.65 21.81 -19.07
N ARG A 616 13.36 20.66 -18.46
CA ARG A 616 13.33 19.37 -19.15
C ARG A 616 12.20 19.28 -20.17
N LEU A 617 11.02 19.80 -19.83
CA LEU A 617 9.89 19.88 -20.77
C LEU A 617 10.18 20.72 -22.03
N LYS A 618 11.08 21.71 -21.95
CA LYS A 618 11.50 22.52 -23.12
C LYS A 618 12.56 21.84 -23.98
N SER A 619 13.19 20.79 -23.47
CA SER A 619 14.26 20.05 -24.16
C SER A 619 13.78 18.83 -24.95
N VAL A 620 12.51 18.46 -24.77
CA VAL A 620 11.75 17.45 -25.52
C VAL A 620 10.96 18.17 -26.63
#